data_AF-R7N3T4-F1
#
_entry.id   AF-R7N3T4-F1
#
_cell.length_a   1.000
_cell.length_b   1.000
_cell.length_c   1.000
_cell.angle_alpha   90.00
_cell.angle_beta   90.00
_cell.angle_gamma   90.00
#
_symmetry.space_group_name_H-M   'P 1'
#
loop_
_entity.id
_entity.type
_entity.pdbx_description
1 polymer ?
#
loop_
_entity_poly.entity_id
_entity_poly.type
_entity_poly.pdbx_seq_one_letter_code
_entity_poly.pdbx_strand_id
1 'polypeptide(L)'
;MAVSAVVKDGKIQQTAAETSAKKATKSNSGMDKDAFLQLLVAQMKYQDPLEPTSNTEYISQYATFSQVEQMQNMASSMELSRASSMVGKLVEVTSTDSNGESKTIQGTVEYVTYENNKAYVSIDGTKYSAEDVTAVISEEYQSSYDLAVAFCVAMNKLPGIDQLTYGDKEAVETLKKGYEAMTTYQKSFVPDSYATKLQKYVERMEELVKEHDRAQENAGESGENGENADKTQEA
;
A
#
# COMPACT_ATOMS: atom_id res chain seq x y z
N MET A 1 -22.69 9.85 44.42
CA MET A 1 -23.81 9.45 45.31
C MET A 1 -24.72 8.52 44.53
N ALA A 2 -25.03 7.34 45.05
CA ALA A 2 -25.90 6.36 44.41
C ALA A 2 -27.37 6.84 44.52
N VAL A 3 -28.07 6.92 43.39
CA VAL A 3 -29.51 7.20 43.37
C VAL A 3 -30.25 5.94 43.83
N SER A 4 -30.79 5.99 45.04
CA SER A 4 -31.66 4.96 45.58
C SER A 4 -33.01 5.01 44.85
N ALA A 5 -33.36 3.93 44.15
CA ALA A 5 -34.67 3.77 43.54
C ALA A 5 -35.76 3.77 44.63
N VAL A 6 -36.81 4.58 44.43
CA VAL A 6 -37.94 4.65 45.36
C VAL A 6 -38.89 3.50 45.06
N VAL A 7 -38.93 2.49 45.94
CA VAL A 7 -39.88 1.38 45.85
C VAL A 7 -41.15 1.74 46.63
N LYS A 8 -42.30 1.73 45.95
CA LYS A 8 -43.63 1.85 46.58
C LYS A 8 -44.44 0.63 46.17
N ASP A 9 -44.99 -0.12 47.14
CA ASP A 9 -45.84 -1.30 46.93
C ASP A 9 -45.22 -2.41 46.04
N GLY A 10 -43.92 -2.68 46.22
CA GLY A 10 -43.24 -3.80 45.56
C GLY A 10 -43.02 -3.65 44.05
N LYS A 11 -43.28 -2.46 43.49
CA LYS A 11 -42.97 -2.12 42.09
C LYS A 11 -41.98 -0.96 42.03
N ILE A 12 -40.98 -1.09 41.17
CA ILE A 12 -40.00 -0.02 40.89
C ILE A 12 -40.75 1.07 40.13
N GLN A 13 -40.96 2.23 40.74
CA GLN A 13 -41.56 3.39 40.08
C GLN A 13 -40.45 4.12 39.32
N GLN A 14 -40.48 4.04 37.98
CA GLN A 14 -39.62 4.86 37.14
C GLN A 14 -39.96 6.33 37.34
N THR A 15 -39.04 7.10 37.91
CA THR A 15 -39.16 8.55 37.99
C THR A 15 -39.08 9.15 36.59
N ALA A 16 -39.76 10.29 36.36
CA ALA A 16 -39.75 10.99 35.07
C ALA A 16 -38.32 11.32 34.55
N ALA A 17 -37.35 11.40 35.47
CA ALA A 17 -35.92 11.54 35.17
C ALA A 17 -35.35 10.32 34.41
N GLU A 18 -35.75 9.10 34.74
CA GLU A 18 -35.27 7.86 34.09
C GLU A 18 -35.87 7.69 32.69
N THR A 19 -37.13 8.09 32.49
CA THR A 19 -37.79 8.08 31.18
C THR A 19 -37.19 9.11 30.22
N SER A 20 -36.73 10.24 30.75
CA SER A 20 -36.07 11.31 29.97
C SER A 20 -34.65 10.90 29.55
N ALA A 21 -33.91 10.22 30.43
CA ALA A 21 -32.58 9.68 30.12
C ALA A 21 -32.61 8.55 29.05
N LYS A 22 -33.67 7.72 29.02
CA LYS A 22 -33.87 6.70 27.97
C LYS A 22 -34.32 7.27 26.62
N LYS A 23 -34.87 8.49 26.58
CA LYS A 23 -35.28 9.14 25.33
C LYS A 23 -34.14 9.92 24.67
N ALA A 24 -33.18 10.40 25.45
CA ALA A 24 -31.97 11.06 24.97
C ALA A 24 -30.96 10.12 24.27
N THR A 25 -31.04 8.81 24.52
CA THR A 25 -30.13 7.82 23.92
C THR A 25 -30.48 7.41 22.47
N LYS A 26 -31.51 8.02 21.86
CA LYS A 26 -32.05 7.58 20.55
C LYS A 26 -32.08 8.67 19.44
N SER A 27 -31.60 9.89 19.70
CA SER A 27 -31.56 10.95 18.67
C SER A 27 -30.13 11.38 18.38
N ASN A 28 -29.78 11.35 17.09
CA ASN A 28 -28.51 11.77 16.51
C ASN A 28 -27.82 12.94 17.24
N SER A 29 -26.53 12.74 17.48
CA SER A 29 -25.52 13.55 18.17
C SER A 29 -25.39 15.03 17.75
N GLY A 30 -26.17 15.53 16.79
CA GLY A 30 -26.17 16.95 16.41
C GLY A 30 -27.16 17.82 17.19
N MET A 31 -28.24 17.25 17.75
CA MET A 31 -29.33 18.01 18.37
C MET A 31 -29.12 18.32 19.87
N ASP A 32 -28.19 17.63 20.53
CA ASP A 32 -27.94 17.77 21.97
C ASP A 32 -27.16 19.04 22.34
N LYS A 33 -26.37 19.61 21.42
CA LYS A 33 -25.62 20.86 21.66
C LYS A 33 -26.55 22.07 21.83
N ASP A 34 -27.54 22.20 20.96
CA ASP A 34 -28.48 23.33 21.00
C ASP A 34 -29.46 23.20 22.18
N ALA A 35 -29.89 21.98 22.49
CA ALA A 35 -30.69 21.70 23.68
C ALA A 35 -29.90 21.96 24.98
N PHE A 36 -28.61 21.62 25.02
CA PHE A 36 -27.72 21.91 26.15
C PHE A 36 -27.46 23.42 26.32
N LEU A 37 -27.19 24.16 25.24
CA LEU A 37 -27.02 25.61 25.28
C LEU A 37 -28.31 26.33 25.70
N GLN A 38 -29.48 25.86 25.28
CA GLN A 38 -30.76 26.38 25.78
C GLN A 38 -30.96 26.08 27.28
N LEU A 39 -30.57 24.90 27.75
CA LEU A 39 -30.61 24.57 29.17
C LEU A 39 -29.65 25.45 29.97
N LEU A 40 -28.44 25.72 29.44
CA LEU A 40 -27.42 26.59 30.03
C LEU A 40 -27.92 28.04 30.19
N VAL A 41 -28.54 28.58 29.13
CA VAL A 41 -29.11 29.93 29.13
C VAL A 41 -30.32 30.01 30.07
N ALA A 42 -31.18 28.99 30.09
CA ALA A 42 -32.32 28.91 31.00
C ALA A 42 -31.85 28.83 32.46
N GLN A 43 -30.81 28.06 32.76
CA GLN A 43 -30.26 27.94 34.10
C GLN A 43 -29.57 29.22 34.57
N MET A 44 -28.81 29.94 33.73
CA MET A 44 -28.27 31.28 34.08
C MET A 44 -29.36 32.31 34.38
N LYS A 45 -30.54 32.19 33.75
CA LYS A 45 -31.69 33.07 33.98
C LYS A 45 -32.43 32.80 35.30
N TYR A 46 -32.31 31.59 35.85
CA TYR A 46 -33.08 31.11 37.01
C TYR A 46 -32.21 30.53 38.14
N GLN A 47 -30.89 30.78 38.18
CA GLN A 47 -30.05 30.37 39.31
C GLN A 47 -30.44 31.10 40.59
N ASP A 48 -30.63 30.34 41.66
CA ASP A 48 -30.52 30.86 43.03
C ASP A 48 -29.01 31.04 43.35
N PRO A 49 -28.55 32.25 43.75
CA PRO A 49 -27.13 32.55 43.96
C PRO A 49 -26.42 31.73 45.06
N LEU A 50 -27.15 30.89 45.81
CA LEU A 50 -26.61 30.12 46.94
C LEU A 50 -26.03 28.73 46.59
N GLU A 51 -26.25 28.17 45.38
CA GLU A 51 -25.68 26.85 44.98
C GLU A 51 -25.10 26.77 43.53
N PRO A 52 -24.01 27.49 43.20
CA PRO A 52 -23.42 27.53 41.85
C PRO A 52 -22.56 26.31 41.46
N THR A 53 -22.25 25.39 42.39
CA THR A 53 -21.21 24.36 42.21
C THR A 53 -21.65 23.18 41.33
N SER A 54 -22.88 22.69 41.47
CA SER A 54 -23.34 21.49 40.75
C SER A 54 -23.51 21.70 39.24
N ASN A 55 -23.87 22.90 38.79
CA ASN A 55 -24.07 23.21 37.37
C ASN A 55 -22.73 23.43 36.66
N THR A 56 -21.75 24.02 37.35
CA THR A 56 -20.38 24.20 36.83
C THR A 56 -19.69 22.84 36.58
N GLU A 57 -19.87 21.87 37.47
CA GLU A 57 -19.33 20.51 37.36
C GLU A 57 -19.95 19.70 36.19
N TYR A 58 -21.22 19.93 35.87
CA TYR A 58 -21.88 19.27 34.73
C TYR A 58 -21.44 19.91 33.39
N ILE A 59 -21.30 21.23 33.36
CA ILE A 59 -20.82 21.97 32.19
C ILE A 59 -19.37 21.61 31.88
N SER A 60 -18.51 21.49 32.91
CA SER A 60 -17.13 21.07 32.72
C SER A 60 -17.05 19.66 32.14
N GLN A 61 -17.82 18.69 32.67
CA GLN A 61 -17.89 17.34 32.12
C GLN A 61 -18.45 17.30 30.69
N TYR A 62 -19.50 18.06 30.38
CA TYR A 62 -20.05 18.12 29.02
C TYR A 62 -19.07 18.76 28.02
N ALA A 63 -18.36 19.83 28.43
CA ALA A 63 -17.31 20.43 27.63
C ALA A 63 -16.18 19.41 27.35
N THR A 64 -15.81 18.59 28.34
CA THR A 64 -14.86 17.49 28.15
C THR A 64 -15.38 16.45 27.15
N PHE A 65 -16.64 16.00 27.27
CA PHE A 65 -17.23 15.06 26.31
C PHE A 65 -17.29 15.63 24.89
N SER A 66 -17.69 16.90 24.75
CA SER A 66 -17.72 17.60 23.45
C SER A 66 -16.33 17.73 22.82
N GLN A 67 -15.29 17.95 23.62
CA GLN A 67 -13.91 17.97 23.14
C GLN A 67 -13.46 16.59 22.66
N VAL A 68 -13.80 15.53 23.40
CA VAL A 68 -13.49 14.14 23.00
C VAL A 68 -14.20 13.77 21.70
N GLU A 69 -15.47 14.10 21.56
CA GLU A 69 -16.23 13.86 20.32
C GLU A 69 -15.60 14.61 19.13
N GLN A 70 -15.22 15.88 19.32
CA GLN A 70 -14.55 16.65 18.28
C GLN A 70 -13.19 16.03 17.90
N MET A 71 -12.43 15.51 18.87
CA MET A 71 -11.19 14.79 18.62
C MET A 71 -11.43 13.49 17.84
N GLN A 72 -12.48 12.74 18.17
CA GLN A 72 -12.86 11.53 17.44
C GLN A 72 -13.27 11.83 15.99
N ASN A 73 -14.04 12.90 15.77
CA ASN A 73 -14.41 13.35 14.42
C ASN A 73 -13.19 13.79 13.60
N MET A 74 -12.23 14.46 14.25
CA MET A 74 -10.97 14.84 13.61
C MET A 74 -10.13 13.61 13.24
N ALA A 75 -9.97 12.66 14.17
CA ALA A 75 -9.26 11.42 13.92
C ALA A 75 -9.90 10.64 12.75
N SER A 76 -11.22 10.54 12.72
CA SER A 76 -11.95 9.86 11.63
C SER A 76 -11.75 10.56 10.27
N SER A 77 -11.71 11.89 10.26
CA SER A 77 -11.46 12.68 9.04
C SER A 77 -10.01 12.51 8.54
N MET A 78 -9.05 12.43 9.46
CA MET A 78 -7.65 12.20 9.15
C MET A 78 -7.41 10.78 8.62
N GLU A 79 -8.09 9.78 9.18
CA GLU A 79 -8.10 8.41 8.66
C GLU A 79 -8.70 8.32 7.25
N LEU A 80 -9.82 9.00 7.00
CA LEU A 80 -10.37 9.07 5.64
C LEU A 80 -9.40 9.72 4.65
N SER A 81 -8.71 10.78 5.06
CA SER A 81 -7.69 11.44 4.23
C SER A 81 -6.51 10.50 3.94
N ARG A 82 -6.02 9.81 4.97
CA ARG A 82 -4.96 8.80 4.86
C ARG A 82 -5.38 7.69 3.89
N ALA A 83 -6.54 7.08 4.09
CA ALA A 83 -7.09 6.03 3.23
C ALA A 83 -7.26 6.53 1.79
N SER A 84 -7.81 7.74 1.59
CA SER A 84 -7.98 8.33 0.26
C SER A 84 -6.64 8.47 -0.49
N SER A 85 -5.56 8.76 0.22
CA SER A 85 -4.21 8.83 -0.36
C SER A 85 -3.62 7.48 -0.79
N MET A 86 -4.24 6.37 -0.38
CA MET A 86 -3.85 5.00 -0.75
C MET A 86 -4.48 4.54 -2.06
N VAL A 87 -5.56 5.19 -2.53
CA VAL A 87 -6.22 4.83 -3.80
C VAL A 87 -5.20 4.85 -4.94
N GLY A 88 -5.17 3.75 -5.71
CA GLY A 88 -4.23 3.53 -6.81
C GLY A 88 -2.83 3.09 -6.37
N LYS A 89 -2.55 2.99 -5.07
CA LYS A 89 -1.27 2.48 -4.55
C LYS A 89 -1.38 1.03 -4.14
N LEU A 90 -0.25 0.34 -4.20
CA LEU A 90 -0.10 -1.01 -3.67
C LEU A 90 0.01 -0.91 -2.15
N VAL A 91 -0.79 -1.69 -1.43
CA VAL A 91 -0.78 -1.72 0.04
C VAL A 91 -0.66 -3.14 0.56
N GLU A 92 -0.20 -3.26 1.80
CA GLU A 92 -0.27 -4.51 2.57
C GLU A 92 -1.25 -4.33 3.72
N VAL A 93 -2.13 -5.31 3.88
CA VAL A 93 -3.16 -5.36 4.92
C VAL A 93 -3.02 -6.65 5.70
N THR A 94 -3.13 -6.56 7.03
CA THR A 94 -3.23 -7.75 7.87
C THR A 94 -4.70 -8.10 8.09
N SER A 95 -5.13 -9.29 7.67
CA SER A 95 -6.47 -9.81 7.94
C SER A 95 -6.40 -11.03 8.85
N THR A 96 -7.14 -11.02 9.94
CA THR A 96 -7.23 -12.16 10.86
C THR A 96 -8.45 -13.00 10.51
N ASP A 97 -8.23 -14.29 10.23
CA ASP A 97 -9.30 -15.21 9.89
C ASP A 97 -10.11 -15.67 11.12
N SER A 98 -11.17 -16.45 10.88
CA SER A 98 -12.05 -16.96 11.94
C SER A 98 -11.36 -17.90 12.94
N ASN A 99 -10.15 -18.38 12.63
CA ASN A 99 -9.35 -19.22 13.52
C ASN A 99 -8.35 -18.40 14.34
N GLY A 100 -8.31 -17.08 14.16
CA GLY A 100 -7.38 -16.18 14.82
C GLY A 100 -5.99 -16.13 14.16
N GLU A 101 -5.84 -16.67 12.95
CA GLU A 101 -4.58 -16.63 12.21
C GLU A 101 -4.52 -15.37 11.35
N SER A 102 -3.48 -14.57 11.53
CA SER A 102 -3.27 -13.34 10.76
C SER A 102 -2.57 -13.66 9.43
N LYS A 103 -3.13 -13.15 8.33
CA LYS A 103 -2.61 -13.28 6.97
C LYS A 103 -2.35 -11.89 6.39
N THR A 104 -1.21 -11.73 5.74
CA THR A 104 -0.90 -10.52 4.98
C THR A 104 -1.48 -10.65 3.58
N ILE A 105 -2.25 -9.64 3.19
CA ILE A 105 -2.87 -9.51 1.88
C ILE A 105 -2.25 -8.29 1.21
N GLN A 106 -1.79 -8.45 -0.02
CA GLN A 106 -1.18 -7.38 -0.79
C GLN A 106 -2.02 -7.13 -2.04
N GLY A 107 -2.28 -5.87 -2.35
CA GLY A 107 -2.96 -5.50 -3.59
C GLY A 107 -3.17 -4.01 -3.73
N THR A 108 -3.58 -3.60 -4.93
CA THR A 108 -3.79 -2.19 -5.27
C THR A 108 -5.13 -1.73 -4.75
N VAL A 109 -5.18 -0.60 -4.07
CA VAL A 109 -6.44 -0.03 -3.58
C VAL A 109 -7.26 0.51 -4.73
N GLU A 110 -8.43 -0.07 -4.96
CA GLU A 110 -9.34 0.31 -6.06
C GLU A 110 -10.13 1.57 -5.70
N TYR A 111 -10.67 1.60 -4.48
CA TYR A 111 -11.44 2.72 -3.95
C TYR A 111 -11.47 2.66 -2.41
N VAL A 112 -11.93 3.75 -1.81
CA VAL A 112 -12.13 3.87 -0.35
C VAL A 112 -13.60 4.12 -0.06
N THR A 113 -14.13 3.43 0.95
CA THR A 113 -15.47 3.70 1.49
C THR A 113 -15.38 4.17 2.93
N TYR A 114 -16.30 5.04 3.32
CA TYR A 114 -16.41 5.54 4.68
C TYR A 114 -17.77 5.19 5.26
N GLU A 115 -17.79 4.34 6.28
CA GLU A 115 -19.00 3.80 6.88
C GLU A 115 -18.81 3.74 8.41
N ASN A 116 -19.82 4.17 9.18
CA ASN A 116 -19.79 4.15 10.66
C ASN A 116 -18.52 4.79 11.26
N ASN A 117 -18.11 5.95 10.75
CA ASN A 117 -16.89 6.66 11.15
C ASN A 117 -15.56 5.91 10.92
N LYS A 118 -15.57 4.87 10.09
CA LYS A 118 -14.37 4.12 9.72
C LYS A 118 -14.14 4.15 8.22
N ALA A 119 -12.88 4.31 7.83
CA ALA A 119 -12.45 4.20 6.45
C ALA A 119 -12.08 2.74 6.12
N TYR A 120 -12.46 2.30 4.93
CA TYR A 120 -12.17 0.97 4.40
C TYR A 120 -11.53 1.10 3.03
N VAL A 121 -10.48 0.33 2.78
CA VAL A 121 -9.83 0.18 1.48
C VAL A 121 -10.40 -1.06 0.77
N SER A 122 -10.72 -0.95 -0.52
CA SER A 122 -11.09 -2.10 -1.36
C SER A 122 -9.85 -2.63 -2.07
N ILE A 123 -9.58 -3.92 -1.89
CA ILE A 123 -8.52 -4.66 -2.59
C ILE A 123 -9.16 -5.91 -3.16
N ASP A 124 -9.06 -6.12 -4.48
CA ASP A 124 -9.67 -7.23 -5.21
C ASP A 124 -11.17 -7.41 -4.89
N GLY A 125 -11.92 -6.31 -4.79
CA GLY A 125 -13.34 -6.30 -4.43
C GLY A 125 -13.68 -6.62 -2.97
N THR A 126 -12.67 -6.86 -2.11
CA THR A 126 -12.87 -7.10 -0.67
C THR A 126 -12.50 -5.85 0.13
N LYS A 127 -13.36 -5.45 1.07
CA LYS A 127 -13.13 -4.31 1.96
C LYS A 127 -12.31 -4.72 3.18
N TYR A 128 -11.28 -3.95 3.47
CA TYR A 128 -10.46 -4.06 4.67
C TYR A 128 -10.44 -2.73 5.43
N SER A 129 -10.28 -2.77 6.76
CA SER A 129 -10.13 -1.54 7.53
C SER A 129 -8.88 -0.80 7.09
N ALA A 130 -8.96 0.52 6.91
CA ALA A 130 -7.77 1.33 6.67
C ALA A 130 -6.77 1.28 7.85
N GLU A 131 -7.27 0.97 9.05
CA GLU A 131 -6.47 0.74 10.27
C GLU A 131 -5.58 -0.51 10.17
N ASP A 132 -5.99 -1.50 9.36
CA ASP A 132 -5.29 -2.77 9.19
C ASP A 132 -4.19 -2.70 8.09
N VAL A 133 -4.06 -1.54 7.43
CA VAL A 133 -3.02 -1.29 6.43
C VAL A 133 -1.68 -1.09 7.12
N THR A 134 -0.77 -2.04 6.92
CA THR A 134 0.57 -2.04 7.53
C THR A 134 1.62 -1.35 6.66
N ALA A 135 1.44 -1.33 5.34
CA ALA A 135 2.36 -0.66 4.42
C ALA A 135 1.62 -0.03 3.24
N VAL A 136 2.15 1.11 2.76
CA VAL A 136 1.77 1.74 1.49
C VAL A 136 3.03 1.80 0.64
N ILE A 137 3.04 1.06 -0.45
CA ILE A 137 4.17 0.89 -1.35
C ILE A 137 4.01 1.88 -2.50
N SER A 138 5.07 2.62 -2.81
CA SER A 138 5.05 3.54 -3.94
C SER A 138 5.16 2.78 -5.26
N GLU A 139 4.52 3.31 -6.30
CA GLU A 139 4.62 2.76 -7.66
C GLU A 139 6.07 2.73 -8.17
N GLU A 140 6.86 3.76 -7.84
CA GLU A 140 8.28 3.82 -8.22
C GLU A 140 9.12 2.74 -7.54
N TYR A 141 8.89 2.47 -6.24
CA TYR A 141 9.58 1.39 -5.53
C TYR A 141 9.21 0.04 -6.13
N GLN A 142 7.91 -0.21 -6.31
CA GLN A 142 7.40 -1.48 -6.84
C GLN A 142 7.93 -1.75 -8.25
N SER A 143 7.80 -0.78 -9.16
CA SER A 143 8.28 -0.91 -10.53
C SER A 143 9.81 -1.09 -10.61
N SER A 144 10.57 -0.43 -9.73
CA SER A 144 12.03 -0.61 -9.65
C SER A 144 12.41 -2.01 -9.16
N TYR A 145 11.70 -2.52 -8.14
CA TYR A 145 11.86 -3.87 -7.64
C TYR A 145 11.52 -4.92 -8.72
N ASP A 146 10.36 -4.78 -9.37
CA ASP A 146 9.91 -5.69 -10.42
C ASP A 146 10.85 -5.71 -11.62
N LEU A 147 11.37 -4.54 -12.01
CA LEU A 147 12.36 -4.43 -13.08
C LEU A 147 13.66 -5.17 -12.73
N ALA A 148 14.15 -5.02 -11.50
CA ALA A 148 15.34 -5.71 -11.03
C ALA A 148 15.13 -7.24 -10.98
N VAL A 149 13.97 -7.69 -10.49
CA VAL A 149 13.59 -9.12 -10.49
C VAL A 149 13.51 -9.64 -11.92
N ALA A 150 12.85 -8.94 -12.83
CA ALA A 150 12.73 -9.33 -14.23
C ALA A 150 14.10 -9.44 -14.91
N PHE A 151 15.00 -8.49 -14.64
CA PHE A 151 16.39 -8.54 -15.09
C PHE A 151 17.12 -9.78 -14.55
N CYS A 152 17.02 -10.07 -13.25
CA CYS A 152 17.67 -11.24 -12.65
C CYS A 152 17.11 -12.56 -13.21
N VAL A 153 15.80 -12.65 -13.41
CA VAL A 153 15.14 -13.80 -14.04
C VAL A 153 15.62 -13.98 -15.47
N ALA A 154 15.70 -12.91 -16.25
CA ALA A 154 16.18 -12.98 -17.62
C ALA A 154 17.67 -13.38 -17.70
N MET A 155 18.51 -12.86 -16.79
CA MET A 155 19.90 -13.32 -16.62
C MET A 155 20.01 -14.81 -16.28
N ASN A 156 19.05 -15.37 -15.54
CA ASN A 156 19.04 -16.79 -15.19
C ASN A 156 18.54 -17.71 -16.30
N LYS A 157 17.92 -17.16 -17.35
CA LYS A 157 17.52 -17.91 -18.55
C LYS A 157 18.66 -18.10 -19.56
N LEU A 158 19.72 -17.29 -19.46
CA LEU A 158 20.90 -17.47 -20.30
C LEU A 158 21.60 -18.80 -19.99
N PRO A 159 22.22 -19.45 -20.99
CA PRO A 159 23.04 -20.62 -20.75
C PRO A 159 24.22 -20.27 -19.82
N GLY A 160 24.86 -21.29 -19.24
CA GLY A 160 26.10 -21.07 -18.50
C GLY A 160 27.16 -20.41 -19.38
N ILE A 161 28.05 -19.61 -18.79
CA ILE A 161 29.08 -18.86 -19.54
C ILE A 161 29.89 -19.78 -20.48
N ASP A 162 30.23 -20.99 -20.02
CA ASP A 162 31.00 -21.97 -20.80
C ASP A 162 30.20 -22.59 -21.95
N GLN A 163 28.87 -22.50 -21.91
CA GLN A 163 27.94 -23.03 -22.93
C GLN A 163 27.36 -21.94 -23.83
N LEU A 164 27.79 -20.69 -23.64
CA LEU A 164 27.33 -19.55 -24.40
C LEU A 164 27.79 -19.66 -25.86
N THR A 165 26.91 -19.32 -26.79
CA THR A 165 27.17 -19.37 -28.24
C THR A 165 26.90 -18.03 -28.90
N TYR A 166 27.34 -17.85 -30.14
CA TYR A 166 27.02 -16.63 -30.91
C TYR A 166 25.50 -16.40 -31.03
N GLY A 167 24.68 -17.46 -31.00
CA GLY A 167 23.22 -17.36 -31.04
C GLY A 167 22.61 -16.60 -29.86
N ASP A 168 23.31 -16.53 -28.73
CA ASP A 168 22.83 -15.88 -27.51
C ASP A 168 23.12 -14.36 -27.48
N LYS A 169 23.79 -13.83 -28.52
CA LYS A 169 24.23 -12.44 -28.63
C LYS A 169 23.11 -11.43 -28.36
N GLU A 170 21.95 -11.61 -29.01
CA GLU A 170 20.82 -10.69 -28.88
C GLU A 170 20.28 -10.63 -27.44
N ALA A 171 20.24 -11.77 -26.76
CA ALA A 171 19.78 -11.85 -25.37
C ALA A 171 20.75 -11.12 -24.42
N VAL A 172 22.06 -11.35 -24.58
CA VAL A 172 23.09 -10.67 -23.78
C VAL A 172 23.11 -9.17 -24.04
N GLU A 173 23.00 -8.73 -25.31
CA GLU A 173 22.95 -7.31 -25.65
C GLU A 173 21.69 -6.62 -25.12
N THR A 174 20.54 -7.30 -25.19
CA THR A 174 19.27 -6.81 -24.63
C THR A 174 19.40 -6.61 -23.13
N LEU A 175 19.99 -7.58 -22.42
CA LEU A 175 20.21 -7.48 -20.97
C LEU A 175 21.18 -6.36 -20.60
N LYS A 176 22.27 -6.19 -21.36
CA LYS A 176 23.21 -5.09 -21.18
C LYS A 176 22.53 -3.73 -21.35
N LYS A 177 21.84 -3.52 -22.47
CA LYS A 177 21.11 -2.27 -22.75
C LYS A 177 20.05 -1.98 -21.69
N GLY A 178 19.30 -3.01 -21.30
CA GLY A 178 18.30 -2.92 -20.24
C GLY A 178 18.91 -2.46 -18.92
N TYR A 179 20.01 -3.08 -18.50
CA TYR A 179 20.72 -2.68 -17.29
C TYR A 179 21.30 -1.26 -17.37
N GLU A 180 21.93 -0.89 -18.48
CA GLU A 180 22.51 0.45 -18.66
C GLU A 180 21.44 1.55 -18.62
N ALA A 181 20.26 1.28 -19.19
CA ALA A 181 19.12 2.19 -19.20
C ALA A 181 18.45 2.39 -17.83
N MET A 182 18.71 1.51 -16.84
CA MET A 182 18.19 1.67 -15.49
C MET A 182 18.77 2.91 -14.80
N THR A 183 17.93 3.61 -14.04
CA THR A 183 18.37 4.71 -13.16
C THR A 183 19.24 4.18 -12.02
N THR A 184 19.96 5.08 -11.34
CA THR A 184 20.74 4.71 -10.14
C THR A 184 19.88 4.07 -9.06
N TYR A 185 18.65 4.56 -8.89
CA TYR A 185 17.70 3.99 -7.95
C TYR A 185 17.27 2.58 -8.37
N GLN A 186 16.91 2.36 -9.63
CA GLN A 186 16.55 1.03 -10.12
C GLN A 186 17.71 0.02 -10.01
N LYS A 187 18.94 0.46 -10.31
CA LYS A 187 20.14 -0.36 -10.18
C LYS A 187 20.41 -0.81 -8.75
N SER A 188 20.02 -0.04 -7.73
CA SER A 188 20.26 -0.44 -6.33
C SER A 188 19.45 -1.67 -5.90
N PHE A 189 18.41 -2.03 -6.64
CA PHE A 189 17.63 -3.25 -6.43
C PHE A 189 18.24 -4.48 -7.11
N VAL A 190 19.18 -4.30 -8.06
CA VAL A 190 19.89 -5.39 -8.71
C VAL A 190 21.05 -5.82 -7.81
N PRO A 191 21.15 -7.09 -7.38
CA PRO A 191 22.27 -7.53 -6.57
C PRO A 191 23.60 -7.40 -7.33
N ASP A 192 24.66 -6.96 -6.65
CA ASP A 192 25.99 -6.76 -7.25
C ASP A 192 26.49 -8.03 -7.96
N SER A 193 26.16 -9.22 -7.44
CA SER A 193 26.51 -10.49 -8.06
C SER A 193 25.94 -10.65 -9.47
N TYR A 194 24.74 -10.14 -9.74
CA TYR A 194 24.13 -10.15 -11.07
C TYR A 194 24.72 -9.09 -11.99
N ALA A 195 25.06 -7.91 -11.46
CA ALA A 195 25.76 -6.87 -12.22
C ALA A 195 27.15 -7.35 -12.69
N THR A 196 27.93 -7.97 -11.80
CA THR A 196 29.21 -8.60 -12.16
C THR A 196 29.03 -9.78 -13.10
N LYS A 197 27.98 -10.60 -12.90
CA LYS A 197 27.67 -11.71 -13.82
C LYS A 197 27.41 -11.16 -15.24
N LEU A 198 26.58 -10.13 -15.39
CA LEU A 198 26.31 -9.50 -16.68
C LEU A 198 27.61 -9.06 -17.39
N GLN A 199 28.55 -8.45 -16.68
CA GLN A 199 29.83 -8.04 -17.26
C GLN A 199 30.58 -9.24 -17.87
N LYS A 200 30.67 -10.36 -17.16
CA LYS A 200 31.33 -11.58 -17.67
C LYS A 200 30.64 -12.15 -18.90
N TYR A 201 29.30 -12.10 -18.95
CA TYR A 201 28.54 -12.55 -20.12
C TYR A 201 28.80 -11.65 -21.33
N VAL A 202 28.87 -10.33 -21.12
CA VAL A 202 29.21 -9.36 -22.19
C VAL A 202 30.62 -9.60 -22.71
N GLU A 203 31.61 -9.75 -21.83
CA GLU A 203 33.00 -10.05 -22.21
C GLU A 203 33.09 -11.35 -23.03
N ARG A 204 32.45 -12.43 -22.54
CA ARG A 204 32.44 -13.71 -23.27
C ARG A 204 31.74 -13.60 -24.62
N MET A 205 30.68 -12.81 -24.72
CA MET A 205 29.98 -12.59 -25.98
C MET A 205 30.85 -11.82 -26.98
N GLU A 206 31.62 -10.83 -26.53
CA GLU A 206 32.56 -10.12 -27.39
C GLU A 206 33.65 -11.04 -27.97
N GLU A 207 34.13 -12.01 -27.18
CA GLU A 207 35.05 -13.05 -27.66
C GLU A 207 34.39 -13.92 -28.74
N LEU A 208 33.18 -14.43 -28.48
CA LEU A 208 32.43 -15.28 -29.41
C LEU A 208 32.10 -14.56 -30.73
N VAL A 209 31.80 -13.26 -30.68
CA VAL A 209 31.60 -12.45 -31.88
C VAL A 209 32.89 -12.38 -32.71
N LYS A 210 34.04 -12.10 -32.08
CA LYS A 210 35.34 -12.09 -32.77
C LYS A 210 35.72 -13.45 -33.34
N GLU A 211 35.40 -14.54 -32.67
CA GLU A 211 35.61 -15.91 -33.17
C GLU A 211 34.74 -16.20 -34.39
N HIS A 212 33.45 -15.84 -34.33
CA HIS A 212 32.53 -16.01 -35.44
C HIS A 212 32.93 -15.20 -36.68
N ASP A 213 33.28 -13.92 -36.51
CA ASP A 213 33.67 -13.05 -37.62
C ASP A 213 34.94 -13.58 -38.33
N ARG A 214 35.95 -14.01 -37.56
CA ARG A 214 37.16 -14.65 -38.11
C ARG A 214 36.86 -15.95 -38.87
N ALA A 215 35.90 -16.74 -38.39
CA ALA A 215 35.50 -17.97 -39.07
C ALA A 215 34.81 -17.69 -40.41
N GLN A 216 34.04 -16.60 -40.51
CA GLN A 216 33.42 -16.18 -41.78
C GLN A 216 34.45 -15.66 -42.80
N GLU A 217 35.44 -14.90 -42.35
CA GLU A 217 36.54 -14.43 -43.24
C GLU A 217 37.32 -15.60 -43.84
N ASN A 218 37.71 -16.59 -43.02
CA ASN A 218 38.44 -17.78 -43.49
C ASN A 218 37.61 -18.68 -44.44
N ALA A 219 36.29 -18.72 -44.26
CA ALA A 219 35.39 -19.45 -45.15
C ALA A 219 35.23 -18.76 -46.52
N GLY A 220 35.31 -17.43 -46.57
CA GLY A 220 35.30 -16.64 -47.81
C GLY A 220 36.54 -16.85 -48.67
N GLU A 221 37.74 -16.84 -48.06
CA GLU A 221 39.01 -17.10 -48.77
C GLU A 221 39.12 -18.52 -49.35
N SER A 222 38.48 -19.50 -48.71
CA SER A 222 38.49 -20.89 -49.18
C SER A 222 37.60 -21.12 -50.41
N GLY A 223 36.62 -20.23 -50.65
CA GLY A 223 35.70 -20.29 -51.79
C GLY A 223 36.26 -19.69 -53.09
N GLU A 224 37.14 -18.70 -53.01
CA GLU A 224 37.71 -18.03 -54.20
C GLU A 224 38.84 -18.83 -54.87
N ASN A 225 39.49 -19.77 -54.17
CA ASN A 225 40.56 -20.60 -54.76
C ASN A 225 40.05 -21.84 -55.53
N GLY A 226 38.73 -22.08 -55.60
CA GLY A 226 38.14 -23.25 -56.25
C GLY A 226 37.78 -23.07 -57.74
N GLU A 227 37.73 -21.85 -58.27
CA GLU A 227 37.14 -21.58 -59.61
C GLU A 227 38.17 -21.34 -60.74
N ASN A 228 39.48 -21.48 -60.46
CA ASN A 228 40.55 -21.19 -61.43
C ASN A 228 41.42 -22.41 -61.80
N ALA A 229 40.87 -23.63 -61.71
CA ALA A 229 41.61 -24.87 -62.02
C ALA A 229 41.06 -25.69 -63.21
N ASP A 230 40.14 -25.15 -64.02
CA ASP A 230 39.63 -25.85 -65.22
C ASP A 230 39.63 -24.99 -66.48
N LYS A 231 40.82 -24.58 -66.93
CA LYS A 231 41.09 -24.23 -68.34
C LYS A 231 42.50 -24.66 -68.72
N THR A 232 42.69 -25.97 -68.87
CA THR A 232 43.82 -26.49 -69.65
C THR A 232 43.29 -27.14 -70.92
N GLN A 233 43.99 -26.87 -72.03
CA GLN A 233 44.05 -27.65 -73.27
C GLN A 233 43.00 -27.39 -74.36
N GLU A 234 43.36 -26.50 -75.30
CA GLU A 234 43.26 -26.79 -76.74
C GLU A 234 44.14 -25.81 -77.53
N ALA A 235 45.30 -26.29 -78.01
CA ALA A 235 46.01 -25.85 -79.23
C ALA A 235 47.21 -26.77 -79.48
#